data_AF-A0A379GBG4-F1
#
_entry.id   AF-A0A379GBG4-F1
#
_cell.length_a   1.000
_cell.length_b   1.000
_cell.length_c   1.000
_cell.angle_alpha   90.00
_cell.angle_beta   90.00
_cell.angle_gamma   90.00
#
_symmetry.space_group_name_H-M   'P 1'
#
loop_
_entity.id
_entity.type
_entity.pdbx_description
1 polymer ?
#
loop_
_entity_poly.entity_id
_entity_poly.type
_entity_poly.pdbx_seq_one_letter_code
_entity_poly.pdbx_strand_id
1 'polypeptide(L)'
;MCHEPTSVGLPQSIGIGKGTVSLDDFDNTQLIIAIGHNPGTNHPRMMGTLHEVARRGVPIVVFNPLKERALERFTDPQSVIEMATYSSTNIASSYYQVKAGGDAAALKGIMKTLIEWDNERGDILDHDFIAEHTLGFEAVVEDLKQTSWQDIESESGLSQADIESVALLYANSPATIITYGMGITQHNKGTANVRLIADLLLIKGNIGKLGAGICPLRGHSNVQGNRTVGITEKPSVEFLQKNRTNFWF
;
A
#
# COMPACT_ATOMS: atom_id res chain seq x y z
N MET A 1 -9.58 15.16 -6.29
CA MET A 1 -10.18 14.15 -7.20
C MET A 1 -9.42 12.82 -7.22
N CYS A 2 -8.12 12.75 -7.57
CA CYS A 2 -7.44 11.44 -7.66
C CYS A 2 -7.06 10.83 -6.30
N HIS A 3 -6.67 11.67 -5.35
CA HIS A 3 -5.80 11.25 -4.24
C HIS A 3 -6.17 11.93 -2.92
N GLU A 4 -7.33 12.58 -2.93
CA GLU A 4 -7.91 13.28 -1.80
C GLU A 4 -8.13 12.34 -0.60
N PRO A 5 -8.62 11.10 -0.81
CA PRO A 5 -8.73 10.15 0.31
C PRO A 5 -7.41 9.81 0.98
N THR A 6 -6.28 9.86 0.25
CA THR A 6 -4.96 9.74 0.87
C THR A 6 -4.62 10.97 1.71
N SER A 7 -4.88 12.17 1.19
CA SER A 7 -4.63 13.43 1.90
C SER A 7 -5.50 13.62 3.13
N VAL A 8 -6.65 12.94 3.21
CA VAL A 8 -7.55 12.95 4.37
C VAL A 8 -7.29 11.77 5.31
N GLY A 9 -7.07 10.57 4.76
CA GLY A 9 -6.95 9.32 5.53
C GLY A 9 -5.60 9.19 6.22
N LEU A 10 -4.48 9.42 5.53
CA LEU A 10 -3.16 9.21 6.12
C LEU A 10 -2.85 10.16 7.28
N PRO A 11 -3.22 11.45 7.28
CA PRO A 11 -3.00 12.29 8.46
C PRO A 11 -3.72 11.78 9.71
N GLN A 12 -4.83 11.04 9.56
CA GLN A 12 -5.53 10.43 10.69
C GLN A 12 -4.83 9.20 11.25
N SER A 13 -4.04 8.48 10.43
CA SER A 13 -3.29 7.29 10.85
C SER A 13 -1.84 7.60 11.24
N ILE A 14 -1.14 8.42 10.45
CA ILE A 14 0.32 8.65 10.57
C ILE A 14 0.71 10.13 10.57
N GLY A 15 -0.26 11.06 10.69
CA GLY A 15 0.01 12.50 10.79
C GLY A 15 0.47 13.20 9.50
N ILE A 16 0.76 12.46 8.43
CA ILE A 16 1.22 13.00 7.15
C ILE A 16 0.35 12.56 5.98
N GLY A 17 0.13 13.45 5.00
CA GLY A 17 -0.70 13.18 3.82
C GLY A 17 0.05 12.62 2.61
N LYS A 18 1.28 12.13 2.79
CA LYS A 18 2.21 11.70 1.74
C LYS A 18 2.76 10.30 2.01
N GLY A 19 3.38 9.70 1.00
CA GLY A 19 4.11 8.44 1.18
C GLY A 19 5.26 8.58 2.16
N THR A 20 5.63 7.46 2.76
CA THR A 20 6.76 7.33 3.70
C THR A 20 8.00 6.71 3.06
N VAL A 21 7.86 6.28 1.81
CA VAL A 21 8.84 5.48 1.05
C VAL A 21 9.54 6.35 0.03
N SER A 22 10.87 6.24 -0.03
CA SER A 22 11.76 6.78 -1.06
C SER A 22 12.07 5.73 -2.12
N LEU A 23 12.79 6.10 -3.19
CA LEU A 23 13.22 5.09 -4.18
C LEU A 23 14.25 4.12 -3.59
N ASP A 24 15.16 4.60 -2.75
CA ASP A 24 16.22 3.81 -2.10
C ASP A 24 15.64 2.74 -1.14
N ASP A 25 14.42 2.93 -0.64
CA ASP A 25 13.74 1.91 0.16
C ASP A 25 13.42 0.64 -0.67
N PHE A 26 13.17 0.78 -1.97
CA PHE A 26 12.96 -0.39 -2.83
C PHE A 26 14.20 -1.26 -2.98
N ASP A 27 15.40 -0.77 -2.66
CA ASP A 27 16.62 -1.57 -2.60
C ASP A 27 16.69 -2.46 -1.36
N ASN A 28 15.94 -2.12 -0.30
CA ASN A 28 16.01 -2.81 0.99
C ASN A 28 14.75 -3.61 1.32
N THR A 29 13.65 -3.37 0.61
CA THR A 29 12.39 -4.09 0.79
C THR A 29 12.54 -5.60 0.59
N GLN A 30 11.79 -6.36 1.40
CA GLN A 30 11.72 -7.82 1.39
C GLN A 30 10.33 -8.34 0.95
N LEU A 31 9.36 -7.45 0.78
CA LEU A 31 8.05 -7.75 0.20
C LEU A 31 7.41 -6.47 -0.35
N ILE A 32 6.81 -6.57 -1.53
CA ILE A 32 5.91 -5.54 -2.04
C ILE A 32 4.49 -6.09 -2.11
N ILE A 33 3.53 -5.35 -1.55
CA ILE A 33 2.10 -5.58 -1.78
C ILE A 33 1.58 -4.42 -2.64
N ALA A 34 1.24 -4.72 -3.88
CA ALA A 34 0.80 -3.79 -4.90
C ALA A 34 -0.73 -3.85 -5.07
N ILE A 35 -1.44 -2.78 -4.69
CA ILE A 35 -2.90 -2.78 -4.58
C ILE A 35 -3.53 -1.69 -5.45
N GLY A 36 -4.45 -2.06 -6.34
CA GLY A 36 -5.30 -1.11 -7.06
C GLY A 36 -4.51 -0.07 -7.89
N HIS A 37 -3.41 -0.50 -8.52
CA HIS A 37 -2.66 0.34 -9.46
C HIS A 37 -2.16 -0.43 -10.67
N ASN A 38 -1.95 0.28 -11.77
CA ASN A 38 -1.39 -0.24 -13.02
C ASN A 38 -0.15 0.60 -13.40
N PRO A 39 1.04 0.25 -12.88
CA PRO A 39 2.24 1.04 -13.11
C PRO A 39 2.71 0.97 -14.58
N GLY A 40 2.36 -0.08 -15.33
CA GLY A 40 2.72 -0.20 -16.75
C GLY A 40 2.17 0.94 -17.62
N THR A 41 1.00 1.46 -17.28
CA THR A 41 0.32 2.53 -18.04
C THR A 41 0.36 3.86 -17.30
N ASN A 42 0.22 3.86 -15.97
CA ASN A 42 0.03 5.07 -15.19
C ASN A 42 1.32 5.57 -14.52
N HIS A 43 2.29 4.68 -14.30
CA HIS A 43 3.58 5.01 -13.67
C HIS A 43 4.76 4.25 -14.31
N PRO A 44 5.02 4.38 -15.63
CA PRO A 44 5.98 3.50 -16.32
C PRO A 44 7.39 3.50 -15.71
N ARG A 45 7.83 4.61 -15.08
CA ARG A 45 9.11 4.65 -14.37
C ARG A 45 9.19 3.71 -13.17
N MET A 46 8.07 3.48 -12.48
CA MET A 46 8.01 2.52 -11.37
C MET A 46 8.25 1.08 -11.85
N MET A 47 8.00 0.78 -13.13
CA MET A 47 8.28 -0.56 -13.65
C MET A 47 9.76 -0.90 -13.60
N GLY A 48 10.67 0.07 -13.77
CA GLY A 48 12.10 -0.16 -13.58
C GLY A 48 12.42 -0.61 -12.14
N THR A 49 11.85 0.07 -11.15
CA THR A 49 12.00 -0.29 -9.74
C THR A 49 11.41 -1.66 -9.41
N LEU A 50 10.18 -1.94 -9.86
CA LEU A 50 9.56 -3.27 -9.65
C LEU A 50 10.33 -4.39 -10.36
N HIS A 51 10.90 -4.08 -11.51
CA HIS A 51 11.75 -4.98 -12.27
C HIS A 51 13.03 -5.33 -11.51
N GLU A 52 13.73 -4.33 -10.97
CA GLU A 52 14.92 -4.53 -10.14
C GLU A 52 14.60 -5.36 -8.89
N VAL A 53 13.50 -5.05 -8.20
CA VAL A 53 13.02 -5.83 -7.03
C VAL A 53 12.74 -7.29 -7.41
N ALA A 54 12.02 -7.54 -8.50
CA ALA A 54 11.71 -8.88 -8.96
C ALA A 54 12.98 -9.69 -9.29
N ARG A 55 13.98 -9.05 -9.93
CA ARG A 55 15.27 -9.70 -10.24
C ARG A 55 16.09 -10.06 -9.01
N ARG A 56 15.86 -9.39 -7.87
CA ARG A 56 16.44 -9.76 -6.57
C ARG A 56 15.71 -10.92 -5.89
N GLY A 57 14.63 -11.44 -6.50
CA GLY A 57 13.83 -12.52 -5.94
C GLY A 57 12.91 -12.09 -4.80
N VAL A 58 12.73 -10.78 -4.60
CA VAL A 58 11.83 -10.23 -3.59
C VAL A 58 10.39 -10.43 -4.06
N PRO A 59 9.50 -11.04 -3.26
CA PRO A 59 8.11 -11.26 -3.66
C PRO A 59 7.35 -9.95 -3.92
N ILE A 60 6.57 -9.94 -4.99
CA ILE A 60 5.66 -8.85 -5.35
C ILE A 60 4.26 -9.46 -5.45
N VAL A 61 3.42 -9.16 -4.48
CA VAL A 61 2.02 -9.62 -4.40
C VAL A 61 1.12 -8.55 -4.99
N VAL A 62 0.30 -8.90 -5.97
CA VAL A 62 -0.62 -7.95 -6.61
C VAL A 62 -2.07 -8.23 -6.23
N PHE A 63 -2.79 -7.19 -5.82
CA PHE A 63 -4.24 -7.16 -5.67
C PHE A 63 -4.84 -6.20 -6.70
N ASN A 64 -5.52 -6.75 -7.70
CA ASN A 64 -6.18 -5.95 -8.73
C ASN A 64 -7.28 -6.77 -9.41
N PRO A 65 -8.51 -6.24 -9.57
CA PRO A 65 -9.59 -6.96 -10.25
C PRO A 65 -9.23 -7.45 -11.66
N LEU A 66 -8.39 -6.71 -12.36
CA LEU A 66 -7.90 -7.04 -13.71
C LEU A 66 -6.44 -7.46 -13.66
N LYS A 67 -6.06 -8.40 -14.54
CA LYS A 67 -4.67 -8.77 -14.78
C LYS A 67 -3.99 -7.75 -15.68
N GLU A 68 -2.99 -7.07 -15.16
CA GLU A 68 -2.25 -6.03 -15.87
C GLU A 68 -0.95 -6.57 -16.43
N ARG A 69 -0.75 -6.41 -17.74
CA ARG A 69 0.35 -7.10 -18.43
C ARG A 69 1.73 -6.79 -17.86
N ALA A 70 1.97 -5.53 -17.52
CA ALA A 70 3.24 -5.09 -16.95
C ALA A 70 3.49 -5.63 -15.54
N LEU A 71 2.44 -5.92 -14.77
CA LEU A 71 2.55 -6.54 -13.45
C LEU A 71 2.71 -8.06 -13.54
N GLU A 72 2.31 -8.69 -14.65
CA GLU A 72 2.66 -10.10 -14.91
C GLU A 72 4.11 -10.23 -15.36
N ARG A 73 4.49 -9.45 -16.38
CA ARG A 73 5.84 -9.48 -16.97
C ARG A 73 6.23 -8.12 -17.55
N PHE A 74 7.50 -7.80 -17.47
CA PHE A 74 8.06 -6.56 -18.00
C PHE A 74 9.36 -6.82 -18.74
N THR A 75 9.55 -6.11 -19.84
CA THR A 75 10.82 -6.04 -20.57
C THR A 75 11.34 -4.64 -20.38
N ASP A 76 12.51 -4.50 -19.76
CA ASP A 76 13.09 -3.19 -19.52
C ASP A 76 13.64 -2.61 -20.83
N PRO A 77 13.06 -1.49 -21.35
CA PRO A 77 13.53 -0.87 -22.58
C PRO A 77 14.96 -0.32 -22.47
N GLN A 78 15.49 -0.13 -21.25
CA GLN A 78 16.86 0.30 -21.01
C GLN A 78 17.85 -0.88 -20.94
N SER A 79 17.37 -2.11 -20.82
CA SER A 79 18.18 -3.32 -20.80
C SER A 79 18.51 -3.77 -22.22
N VAL A 80 19.75 -3.51 -22.66
CA VAL A 80 20.24 -3.93 -23.99
C VAL A 80 20.10 -5.43 -24.20
N ILE A 81 20.35 -6.23 -23.14
CA ILE A 81 20.24 -7.69 -23.21
C ILE A 81 18.79 -8.09 -23.47
N GLU A 82 17.84 -7.62 -22.65
CA GLU A 82 16.43 -8.02 -22.80
C GLU A 82 15.83 -7.57 -24.13
N MET A 83 16.22 -6.39 -24.60
CA MET A 83 15.82 -5.87 -25.90
C MET A 83 16.38 -6.68 -27.07
N ALA A 84 17.61 -7.20 -26.95
CA ALA A 84 18.24 -8.02 -27.97
C ALA A 84 17.72 -9.48 -27.97
N THR A 85 17.37 -10.01 -26.80
CA THR A 85 16.90 -11.39 -26.64
C THR A 85 15.38 -11.53 -26.64
N TYR A 86 14.64 -10.41 -26.71
CA TYR A 86 13.19 -10.35 -26.55
C TYR A 86 12.69 -11.06 -25.28
N SER A 87 13.51 -11.03 -24.21
CA SER A 87 13.17 -11.64 -22.93
C SER A 87 12.39 -10.67 -22.04
N SER A 88 11.75 -11.22 -21.01
CA SER A 88 11.01 -10.45 -20.01
C SER A 88 11.23 -11.06 -18.63
N THR A 89 11.13 -10.24 -17.61
CA THR A 89 11.13 -10.66 -16.21
C THR A 89 9.70 -10.78 -15.70
N ASN A 90 9.38 -11.88 -15.01
CA ASN A 90 8.12 -12.00 -14.28
C ASN A 90 8.14 -11.03 -13.09
N ILE A 91 7.10 -10.20 -12.97
CA ILE A 91 7.07 -9.15 -11.95
C ILE A 91 6.35 -9.66 -10.70
N ALA A 92 5.04 -9.91 -10.79
CA ALA A 92 4.29 -10.44 -9.67
C ALA A 92 4.67 -11.91 -9.39
N SER A 93 5.02 -12.21 -8.15
CA SER A 93 5.16 -13.58 -7.66
C SER A 93 3.81 -14.24 -7.43
N SER A 94 2.80 -13.45 -7.05
CA SER A 94 1.41 -13.89 -6.92
C SER A 94 0.45 -12.76 -7.29
N TYR A 95 -0.69 -13.14 -7.86
CA TYR A 95 -1.67 -12.20 -8.40
C TYR A 95 -3.08 -12.62 -7.95
N TYR A 96 -3.72 -11.77 -7.16
CA TYR A 96 -5.05 -11.99 -6.60
C TYR A 96 -6.04 -11.02 -7.23
N GLN A 97 -7.05 -11.58 -7.91
CA GLN A 97 -8.12 -10.80 -8.53
C GLN A 97 -9.22 -10.51 -7.52
N VAL A 98 -8.96 -9.55 -6.63
CA VAL A 98 -9.96 -9.04 -5.70
C VAL A 98 -11.16 -8.46 -6.46
N LYS A 99 -12.37 -8.67 -5.95
CA LYS A 99 -13.58 -8.02 -6.49
C LYS A 99 -13.45 -6.50 -6.39
N ALA A 100 -14.06 -5.77 -7.32
CA ALA A 100 -14.10 -4.32 -7.26
C ALA A 100 -14.76 -3.85 -5.95
N GLY A 101 -14.01 -3.12 -5.11
CA GLY A 101 -14.45 -2.70 -3.78
C GLY A 101 -14.22 -3.72 -2.66
N GLY A 102 -13.69 -4.91 -2.98
CA GLY A 102 -13.37 -5.98 -2.03
C GLY A 102 -12.05 -5.78 -1.26
N ASP A 103 -11.33 -4.69 -1.51
CA ASP A 103 -10.00 -4.43 -0.92
C ASP A 103 -10.05 -4.38 0.61
N ALA A 104 -11.10 -3.78 1.19
CA ALA A 104 -11.26 -3.71 2.64
C ALA A 104 -11.40 -5.10 3.26
N ALA A 105 -12.17 -5.99 2.62
CA ALA A 105 -12.34 -7.36 3.07
C ALA A 105 -11.03 -8.15 2.96
N ALA A 106 -10.29 -8.00 1.86
CA ALA A 106 -8.98 -8.64 1.69
C ALA A 106 -7.97 -8.16 2.75
N LEU A 107 -7.86 -6.85 2.98
CA LEU A 107 -6.97 -6.28 4.00
C LEU A 107 -7.34 -6.73 5.41
N LYS A 108 -8.64 -6.74 5.75
CA LYS A 108 -9.13 -7.26 7.02
C LYS A 108 -8.81 -8.75 7.17
N GLY A 109 -8.99 -9.55 6.12
CA GLY A 109 -8.64 -10.97 6.12
C GLY A 109 -7.16 -11.20 6.44
N ILE A 110 -6.25 -10.44 5.80
CA ILE A 110 -4.82 -10.52 6.09
C ILE A 110 -4.52 -10.18 7.55
N MET A 111 -5.05 -9.06 8.07
CA MET A 111 -4.85 -8.67 9.47
C MET A 111 -5.44 -9.69 10.45
N LYS A 112 -6.63 -10.22 10.15
CA LYS A 112 -7.31 -11.24 10.94
C LYS A 112 -6.46 -12.50 11.05
N THR A 113 -5.94 -13.01 9.94
CA THR A 113 -5.02 -14.15 9.92
C THR A 113 -3.77 -13.88 10.75
N LEU A 114 -3.14 -12.72 10.59
CA LEU A 114 -1.94 -12.37 11.35
C LEU A 114 -2.18 -12.36 12.85
N ILE A 115 -3.28 -11.74 13.29
CA ILE A 115 -3.67 -11.69 14.71
C ILE A 115 -4.00 -13.08 15.23
N GLU A 116 -4.71 -13.92 14.46
CA GLU A 116 -5.02 -15.29 14.84
C GLU A 116 -3.74 -16.12 15.03
N TRP A 117 -2.80 -16.05 14.08
CA TRP A 117 -1.51 -16.75 14.21
C TRP A 117 -0.63 -16.21 15.34
N ASP A 118 -0.65 -14.90 15.56
CA ASP A 118 0.09 -14.27 16.66
C ASP A 118 -0.46 -14.73 18.02
N ASN A 119 -1.78 -14.83 18.18
CA ASN A 119 -2.38 -15.35 19.42
C ASN A 119 -2.03 -16.82 19.67
N GLU A 120 -1.85 -17.62 18.61
CA GLU A 120 -1.52 -19.04 18.71
C GLU A 120 -0.03 -19.30 18.95
N ARG A 121 0.85 -18.52 18.29
CA ARG A 121 2.29 -18.83 18.17
C ARG A 121 3.18 -17.76 18.82
N GLY A 122 2.68 -16.54 18.96
CA GLY A 122 3.46 -15.34 19.30
C GLY A 122 4.38 -14.89 18.16
N ASP A 123 4.97 -13.71 18.33
CA ASP A 123 6.08 -13.19 17.51
C ASP A 123 5.76 -12.98 16.01
N ILE A 124 4.48 -12.76 15.67
CA ILE A 124 4.03 -12.42 14.31
C ILE A 124 3.71 -10.93 14.21
N LEU A 125 3.20 -10.28 15.25
CA LEU A 125 3.01 -8.83 15.27
C LEU A 125 4.19 -8.12 15.95
N ASP A 126 4.39 -6.85 15.64
CA ASP A 126 5.39 -6.03 16.32
C ASP A 126 4.77 -5.39 17.57
N HIS A 127 4.70 -6.18 18.65
CA HIS A 127 4.02 -5.78 19.90
C HIS A 127 4.63 -4.55 20.55
N ASP A 128 5.96 -4.41 20.50
CA ASP A 128 6.67 -3.25 21.06
C ASP A 128 6.31 -1.99 20.27
N PHE A 129 6.34 -2.06 18.93
CA PHE A 129 5.91 -0.95 18.08
C PHE A 129 4.43 -0.61 18.28
N ILE A 130 3.55 -1.60 18.38
CA ILE A 130 2.12 -1.40 18.63
C ILE A 130 1.93 -0.65 19.96
N ALA A 131 2.59 -1.10 21.03
CA ALA A 131 2.45 -0.51 22.35
C ALA A 131 3.02 0.92 22.45
N GLU A 132 4.13 1.21 21.77
CA GLU A 132 4.81 2.50 21.87
C GLU A 132 4.29 3.54 20.86
N HIS A 133 3.88 3.11 19.67
CA HIS A 133 3.69 4.00 18.52
C HIS A 133 2.29 3.97 17.91
N THR A 134 1.36 3.20 18.46
CA THR A 134 -0.01 3.11 17.92
C THR A 134 -1.07 3.41 18.98
N LEU A 135 -2.30 3.69 18.51
CA LEU A 135 -3.48 3.86 19.34
C LEU A 135 -4.65 3.12 18.69
N GLY A 136 -5.53 2.52 19.50
CA GLY A 136 -6.76 1.89 19.01
C GLY A 136 -6.59 0.49 18.42
N PHE A 137 -5.48 -0.19 18.69
CA PHE A 137 -5.24 -1.56 18.25
C PHE A 137 -6.33 -2.52 18.70
N GLU A 138 -6.79 -2.42 19.95
CA GLU A 138 -7.85 -3.28 20.51
C GLU A 138 -9.18 -3.12 19.75
N ALA A 139 -9.49 -1.91 19.29
CA ALA A 139 -10.70 -1.66 18.51
C ALA A 139 -10.61 -2.32 17.12
N VAL A 140 -9.43 -2.33 16.50
CA VAL A 140 -9.18 -3.06 15.24
C VAL A 140 -9.31 -4.56 15.47
N VAL A 141 -8.72 -5.11 16.54
CA VAL A 141 -8.83 -6.53 16.89
C VAL A 141 -10.30 -6.94 17.07
N GLU A 142 -11.10 -6.14 17.77
CA GLU A 142 -12.52 -6.44 17.97
C GLU A 142 -13.33 -6.38 16.67
N ASP A 143 -13.11 -5.38 15.82
CA ASP A 143 -13.73 -5.30 14.49
C ASP A 143 -13.38 -6.51 13.60
N LEU A 144 -12.13 -6.99 13.66
CA LEU A 144 -11.68 -8.17 12.92
C LEU A 144 -12.24 -9.49 13.47
N LYS A 145 -12.49 -9.56 14.79
CA LYS A 145 -13.18 -10.70 15.40
C LYS A 145 -14.63 -10.79 14.96
N GLN A 146 -15.31 -9.65 14.85
CA GLN A 146 -16.70 -9.57 14.40
C GLN A 146 -16.87 -9.75 12.89
N THR A 147 -15.80 -9.59 12.12
CA THR A 147 -15.81 -9.83 10.66
C THR A 147 -15.64 -11.33 10.37
N SER A 148 -16.70 -11.97 9.87
CA SER A 148 -16.68 -13.41 9.58
C SER A 148 -15.84 -13.76 8.34
N TRP A 149 -15.25 -14.95 8.30
CA TRP A 149 -14.55 -15.45 7.11
C TRP A 149 -15.47 -15.54 5.89
N GLN A 150 -16.75 -15.88 6.10
CA GLN A 150 -17.75 -15.90 5.04
C GLN A 150 -17.94 -14.52 4.40
N ASP A 151 -18.01 -13.45 5.20
CA ASP A 151 -18.11 -12.08 4.69
C ASP A 151 -16.83 -11.67 3.97
N ILE A 152 -15.65 -12.03 4.51
CA ILE A 152 -14.36 -11.75 3.90
C ILE A 152 -14.26 -12.38 2.51
N GLU A 153 -14.54 -13.67 2.38
CA GLU A 153 -14.47 -14.39 1.09
C GLU A 153 -15.52 -13.86 0.10
N SER A 154 -16.75 -13.61 0.57
CA SER A 154 -17.83 -13.08 -0.26
C SER A 154 -17.49 -11.70 -0.84
N GLU A 155 -17.06 -10.78 0.01
CA GLU A 155 -16.81 -9.38 -0.36
C GLU A 155 -15.48 -9.21 -1.12
N SER A 156 -14.41 -9.89 -0.69
CA SER A 156 -13.12 -9.84 -1.39
C SER A 156 -13.13 -10.62 -2.69
N GLY A 157 -13.93 -11.70 -2.77
CA GLY A 157 -13.88 -12.68 -3.86
C GLY A 157 -12.63 -13.56 -3.87
N LEU A 158 -11.83 -13.53 -2.80
CA LEU A 158 -10.66 -14.38 -2.60
C LEU A 158 -10.99 -15.50 -1.62
N SER A 159 -10.36 -16.66 -1.78
CA SER A 159 -10.49 -17.72 -0.79
C SER A 159 -9.71 -17.38 0.48
N GLN A 160 -10.09 -17.97 1.61
CA GLN A 160 -9.31 -17.89 2.85
C GLN A 160 -7.86 -18.35 2.62
N ALA A 161 -7.64 -19.43 1.86
CA ALA A 161 -6.31 -19.93 1.54
C ALA A 161 -5.45 -18.91 0.76
N ASP A 162 -6.06 -18.18 -0.18
CA ASP A 162 -5.39 -17.10 -0.91
C ASP A 162 -4.96 -15.99 0.05
N ILE A 163 -5.85 -15.55 0.94
CA ILE A 163 -5.58 -14.51 1.94
C ILE A 163 -4.49 -14.96 2.92
N GLU A 164 -4.57 -16.19 3.41
CA GLU A 164 -3.57 -16.78 4.29
C GLU A 164 -2.20 -16.88 3.62
N SER A 165 -2.15 -17.19 2.32
CA SER A 165 -0.87 -17.22 1.59
C SER A 165 -0.20 -15.84 1.53
N VAL A 166 -0.98 -14.76 1.42
CA VAL A 166 -0.45 -13.39 1.52
C VAL A 166 -0.03 -13.05 2.95
N ALA A 167 -0.86 -13.41 3.93
CA ALA A 167 -0.53 -13.22 5.34
C ALA A 167 0.77 -13.94 5.72
N LEU A 168 1.04 -15.13 5.16
CA LEU A 168 2.28 -15.87 5.38
C LEU A 168 3.50 -15.14 4.82
N LEU A 169 3.40 -14.63 3.57
CA LEU A 169 4.47 -13.81 3.00
C LEU A 169 4.72 -12.57 3.84
N TYR A 170 3.65 -11.92 4.30
CA TYR A 170 3.76 -10.69 5.08
C TYR A 170 4.28 -10.93 6.51
N ALA A 171 3.85 -12.01 7.16
CA ALA A 171 4.35 -12.42 8.46
C ALA A 171 5.86 -12.62 8.46
N ASN A 172 6.39 -13.27 7.41
CA ASN A 172 7.80 -13.59 7.25
C ASN A 172 8.65 -12.41 6.74
N SER A 173 8.03 -11.34 6.25
CA SER A 173 8.76 -10.20 5.69
C SER A 173 9.14 -9.20 6.80
N PRO A 174 10.44 -8.96 7.03
CA PRO A 174 10.87 -7.97 8.02
C PRO A 174 10.73 -6.54 7.50
N ALA A 175 10.60 -6.31 6.19
CA ALA A 175 10.46 -4.97 5.62
C ALA A 175 9.53 -5.01 4.41
N THR A 176 8.36 -4.40 4.54
CA THR A 176 7.32 -4.46 3.50
C THR A 176 6.90 -3.07 3.05
N ILE A 177 6.84 -2.91 1.73
CA ILE A 177 6.26 -1.72 1.10
C ILE A 177 4.87 -2.07 0.58
N ILE A 178 3.86 -1.25 0.91
CA ILE A 178 2.56 -1.31 0.25
C ILE A 178 2.45 -0.17 -0.75
N THR A 179 2.37 -0.52 -2.05
CA THR A 179 2.18 0.44 -3.14
C THR A 179 0.71 0.45 -3.53
N TYR A 180 0.11 1.63 -3.69
CA TYR A 180 -1.27 1.72 -4.15
C TYR A 180 -1.55 2.94 -5.00
N GLY A 181 -2.61 2.88 -5.80
CA GLY A 181 -2.99 3.92 -6.74
C GLY A 181 -4.46 4.32 -6.63
N MET A 182 -4.99 4.81 -7.76
CA MET A 182 -6.36 5.31 -7.82
C MET A 182 -7.43 4.23 -7.68
N GLY A 183 -7.07 2.95 -7.91
CA GLY A 183 -7.95 1.82 -7.64
C GLY A 183 -8.29 1.65 -6.17
N ILE A 184 -7.55 2.28 -5.25
CA ILE A 184 -7.94 2.35 -3.83
C ILE A 184 -8.67 3.66 -3.51
N THR A 185 -8.22 4.77 -4.07
CA THR A 185 -8.65 6.10 -3.63
C THR A 185 -9.89 6.64 -4.34
N GLN A 186 -10.37 6.05 -5.44
CA GLN A 186 -11.57 6.53 -6.14
C GLN A 186 -12.86 5.82 -5.73
N HIS A 187 -12.78 4.91 -4.77
CA HIS A 187 -13.96 4.34 -4.12
C HIS A 187 -14.60 5.35 -3.14
N ASN A 188 -15.91 5.23 -2.95
CA ASN A 188 -16.64 5.97 -1.90
C ASN A 188 -16.10 5.70 -0.49
N LYS A 189 -15.44 4.56 -0.28
CA LYS A 189 -14.75 4.17 0.96
C LYS A 189 -13.22 4.34 0.89
N GLY A 190 -12.69 5.03 -0.10
CA GLY A 190 -11.24 5.14 -0.32
C GLY A 190 -10.46 5.67 0.88
N THR A 191 -11.04 6.56 1.69
CA THR A 191 -10.38 7.07 2.91
C THR A 191 -10.22 5.97 3.95
N ALA A 192 -11.23 5.11 4.10
CA ALA A 192 -11.17 3.96 5.00
C ALA A 192 -10.19 2.91 4.50
N ASN A 193 -10.17 2.63 3.19
CA ASN A 193 -9.21 1.68 2.61
C ASN A 193 -7.76 2.13 2.82
N VAL A 194 -7.48 3.42 2.63
CA VAL A 194 -6.15 3.98 2.93
C VAL A 194 -5.76 3.79 4.40
N ARG A 195 -6.72 3.95 5.31
CA ARG A 195 -6.49 3.72 6.75
C ARG A 195 -6.22 2.24 7.03
N LEU A 196 -6.97 1.31 6.45
CA LEU A 196 -6.72 -0.13 6.57
C LEU A 196 -5.33 -0.54 6.04
N ILE A 197 -4.85 0.08 4.96
CA ILE A 197 -3.48 -0.12 4.47
C ILE A 197 -2.46 0.36 5.51
N ALA A 198 -2.69 1.53 6.12
CA ALA A 198 -1.82 2.03 7.18
C ALA A 198 -1.87 1.13 8.42
N ASP A 199 -3.05 0.69 8.85
CA ASP A 199 -3.23 -0.21 9.99
C ASP A 199 -2.46 -1.53 9.76
N LEU A 200 -2.57 -2.12 8.57
CA LEU A 200 -1.82 -3.33 8.19
C LEU A 200 -0.30 -3.14 8.28
N LEU A 201 0.23 -1.97 7.91
CA LEU A 201 1.65 -1.64 8.06
C LEU A 201 2.05 -1.42 9.53
N LEU A 202 1.19 -0.76 10.31
CA LEU A 202 1.44 -0.43 11.71
C LEU A 202 1.51 -1.68 12.59
N ILE A 203 0.66 -2.69 12.37
CA ILE A 203 0.67 -3.93 13.19
C ILE A 203 1.96 -4.76 13.06
N LYS A 204 2.79 -4.49 12.06
CA LYS A 204 4.11 -5.13 11.85
C LYS A 204 5.28 -4.14 11.92
N GLY A 205 5.05 -2.92 12.43
CA GLY A 205 6.12 -1.93 12.57
C GLY A 205 6.75 -1.50 11.24
N ASN A 206 6.02 -1.59 10.12
CA ASN A 206 6.53 -1.24 8.78
C ASN A 206 6.43 0.27 8.49
N ILE A 207 6.59 1.14 9.49
CA ILE A 207 6.60 2.60 9.35
C ILE A 207 7.83 3.15 10.07
N GLY A 208 8.57 4.06 9.41
CA GLY A 208 9.83 4.60 9.96
C GLY A 208 11.01 3.63 9.87
N LYS A 209 10.88 2.58 9.06
CA LYS A 209 11.85 1.50 8.89
C LYS A 209 12.37 1.45 7.46
N LEU A 210 13.68 1.26 7.29
CA LEU A 210 14.32 1.16 5.99
C LEU A 210 13.72 0.01 5.17
N GLY A 211 13.35 0.29 3.92
CA GLY A 211 12.77 -0.70 3.01
C GLY A 211 11.32 -1.06 3.31
N ALA A 212 10.64 -0.29 4.17
CA ALA A 212 9.26 -0.51 4.53
C ALA A 212 8.46 0.80 4.43
N GLY A 213 7.14 0.67 4.30
CA GLY A 213 6.24 1.81 4.41
C GLY A 213 5.14 1.86 3.37
N ILE A 214 4.40 2.95 3.46
CA ILE A 214 3.28 3.20 2.58
C ILE A 214 3.69 4.08 1.40
N CYS A 215 3.36 3.63 0.19
CA CYS A 215 3.74 4.25 -1.09
C CYS A 215 2.51 4.54 -1.97
N PRO A 216 1.79 5.66 -1.75
CA PRO A 216 0.77 6.15 -2.68
C PRO A 216 1.40 6.64 -3.99
N LEU A 217 1.09 5.97 -5.09
CA LEU A 217 1.59 6.32 -6.43
C LEU A 217 0.77 7.44 -7.04
N ARG A 218 1.34 8.65 -6.99
CA ARG A 218 0.69 9.87 -7.46
C ARG A 218 0.89 10.04 -8.98
N GLY A 219 -0.17 10.32 -9.71
CA GLY A 219 -0.13 10.37 -11.18
C GLY A 219 0.59 11.60 -11.76
N HIS A 220 0.13 12.81 -11.42
CA HIS A 220 0.70 14.03 -12.00
C HIS A 220 2.02 14.42 -11.36
N SER A 221 3.00 14.80 -12.19
CA SER A 221 4.39 15.08 -11.80
C SER A 221 4.54 16.03 -10.61
N ASN A 222 3.70 17.06 -10.52
CA ASN A 222 3.77 18.07 -9.46
C ASN A 222 2.52 18.16 -8.57
N VAL A 223 1.69 17.11 -8.51
CA VAL A 223 0.50 17.15 -7.64
C VAL A 223 0.88 17.30 -6.16
N GLN A 224 2.04 16.77 -5.76
CA GLN A 224 2.58 16.95 -4.41
C GLN A 224 3.02 18.40 -4.18
N GLY A 225 3.82 18.98 -5.09
CA GLY A 225 4.25 20.37 -4.98
C GLY A 225 3.08 21.36 -4.96
N ASN A 226 2.04 21.12 -5.78
CA ASN A 226 0.81 21.93 -5.76
C ASN A 226 0.16 21.96 -4.37
N ARG A 227 0.05 20.80 -3.69
CA ARG A 227 -0.51 20.73 -2.34
C ARG A 227 0.44 21.38 -1.32
N THR A 228 1.75 21.26 -1.47
CA THR A 228 2.75 21.92 -0.61
C THR A 228 2.65 23.44 -0.67
N VAL A 229 2.37 24.03 -1.84
CA VAL A 229 2.14 25.48 -1.99
C VAL A 229 0.70 25.90 -1.71
N GLY A 230 -0.12 25.01 -1.16
CA GLY A 230 -1.47 25.29 -0.68
C GLY A 230 -2.54 25.47 -1.77
N ILE A 231 -2.33 24.90 -2.97
CA ILE A 231 -3.41 24.78 -3.97
C ILE A 231 -4.41 23.76 -3.44
N THR A 232 -5.49 24.25 -2.81
CA THR A 232 -6.59 23.44 -2.28
C THR A 232 -7.89 24.22 -2.26
N GLU A 233 -9.00 23.51 -2.47
CA GLU A 233 -10.36 24.03 -2.36
C GLU A 233 -10.79 24.26 -0.90
N LYS A 234 -10.04 23.69 0.06
CA LYS A 234 -10.26 23.82 1.51
C LYS A 234 -8.96 24.21 2.22
N PRO A 235 -8.46 25.45 2.03
CA PRO A 235 -7.27 25.92 2.73
C PRO A 235 -7.52 26.00 4.23
N SER A 236 -6.54 25.62 5.05
CA SER A 236 -6.65 25.75 6.51
C SER A 236 -6.61 27.22 6.92
N VAL A 237 -7.28 27.53 8.04
CA VAL A 237 -7.27 28.90 8.61
C VAL A 237 -5.85 29.36 8.89
N GLU A 238 -5.01 28.47 9.41
CA GLU A 238 -3.60 28.74 9.67
C GLU A 238 -2.82 29.10 8.39
N PHE A 239 -3.03 28.36 7.30
CA PHE A 239 -2.41 28.65 6.01
C PHE A 239 -2.85 30.01 5.48
N LEU A 240 -4.15 30.34 5.56
CA LEU A 240 -4.66 31.64 5.14
C LEU A 240 -4.08 32.79 5.98
N GLN A 241 -3.95 32.61 7.30
CA GLN A 241 -3.33 33.59 8.19
C GLN A 241 -1.86 33.82 7.84
N LYS A 242 -1.07 32.75 7.66
CA LYS A 242 0.34 32.86 7.23
C LYS A 242 0.48 33.61 5.91
N ASN A 243 -0.41 33.38 4.95
CA ASN A 243 -0.38 34.10 3.68
C ASN A 243 -0.67 35.59 3.85
N ARG A 244 -1.66 35.96 4.67
CA ARG A 244 -1.96 37.37 4.97
C ARG A 244 -0.76 38.07 5.61
N THR A 245 -0.14 37.43 6.59
CA THR A 245 1.03 38.00 7.30
C THR A 245 2.24 38.17 6.39
N ASN A 246 2.51 37.21 5.50
CA ASN A 246 3.75 37.19 4.73
C ASN A 246 3.66 37.85 3.35
N PHE A 247 2.46 37.92 2.75
CA PHE A 247 2.27 38.37 1.37
C PHE A 247 1.29 39.55 1.23
N TRP A 248 0.92 40.21 2.32
CA TRP A 248 0.19 41.50 2.33
C TRP A 248 -1.16 41.50 1.58
N PHE A 249 -2.00 40.49 1.85
CA PHE A 249 -3.43 40.50 1.49
C PHE A 249 -4.31 40.90 2.68
#